data_AF-A0A968C0R1-F1
#
_entry.id   AF-A0A968C0R1-F1
#
_cell.length_a   1.000
_cell.length_b   1.000
_cell.length_c   1.000
_cell.angle_alpha   90.00
_cell.angle_beta   90.00
_cell.angle_gamma   90.00
#
_symmetry.space_group_name_H-M   'P 1'
#
loop_
_entity.id
_entity.type
_entity.pdbx_description
1 polymer ?
#
loop_
_entity_poly.entity_id
_entity_poly.type
_entity_poly.pdbx_seq_one_letter_code
_entity_poly.pdbx_strand_id
1 'polypeptide(L)'
;MSSSPKEQAIEVPVVNLDGGSEASQMLLAALDQGGGIQCKLYDEARAQSLLGKGKINRLLTIPANYASDLEAGNPVTLQLVNGPDASATKSEAVHRAVAGVTEGLSLETQLISSFRQMADMQAASAE
;
A
#
# COMPACT_ATOMS: atom_id res chain seq x y z
N MET A 1 -6.41 21.38 27.00
CA MET A 1 -6.67 20.31 26.02
C MET A 1 -5.34 19.67 25.70
N SER A 2 -5.22 18.38 25.97
CA SER A 2 -3.98 17.62 26.05
C SER A 2 -3.26 17.54 24.72
N SER A 3 -1.96 17.87 24.71
CA SER A 3 -1.05 17.53 23.62
C SER A 3 -0.93 16.01 23.54
N SER A 4 -1.54 15.38 22.54
CA SER A 4 -1.20 14.01 22.17
C SER A 4 0.29 13.98 21.78
N PRO A 5 1.09 13.00 22.23
CA PRO A 5 2.42 12.82 21.69
C PRO A 5 2.25 12.63 20.17
N LYS A 6 2.95 13.44 19.37
CA LYS A 6 3.15 13.11 17.95
C LYS A 6 3.85 11.76 17.93
N GLU A 7 3.11 10.67 17.78
CA GLU A 7 3.67 9.39 17.40
C GLU A 7 4.55 9.65 16.17
N GLN A 8 5.85 9.46 16.32
CA GLN A 8 6.81 9.69 15.25
C GLN A 8 6.56 8.62 14.19
N ALA A 9 5.88 9.00 13.11
CA ALA A 9 5.52 8.09 12.04
C ALA A 9 6.77 7.34 11.54
N ILE A 10 6.61 6.03 11.36
CA ILE A 10 7.72 5.17 10.94
C ILE A 10 7.97 5.44 9.45
N GLU A 11 9.15 5.94 9.08
CA GLU A 11 9.52 6.06 7.67
C GLU A 11 9.62 4.65 7.05
N VAL A 12 8.87 4.44 5.97
CA VAL A 12 8.82 3.21 5.19
C VAL A 12 9.23 3.55 3.76
N PRO A 13 10.43 3.12 3.33
CA PRO A 13 10.82 3.17 1.93
C PRO A 13 9.86 2.32 1.09
N VAL A 14 9.37 2.88 -0.01
CA VAL A 14 8.46 2.22 -0.95
C VAL A 14 9.06 2.24 -2.34
N VAL A 15 9.09 1.09 -3.00
CA VAL A 15 9.38 0.95 -4.42
C VAL A 15 8.06 0.70 -5.14
N ASN A 16 7.75 1.54 -6.11
CA ASN A 16 6.56 1.38 -6.93
C ASN A 16 6.95 0.90 -8.34
N LEU A 17 6.62 -0.35 -8.66
CA LEU A 17 6.88 -0.95 -9.97
C LEU A 17 5.71 -0.80 -10.94
N ASP A 18 4.55 -0.33 -10.47
CA ASP A 18 3.30 -0.17 -11.22
C ASP A 18 3.25 1.13 -12.05
N GLY A 19 4.43 1.67 -12.39
CA GLY A 19 4.56 2.87 -13.21
C GLY A 19 3.97 4.15 -12.59
N GLY A 20 3.56 4.15 -11.32
CA GLY A 20 2.95 5.31 -10.67
C GLY A 20 1.47 5.51 -10.99
N SER A 21 0.73 4.44 -11.29
CA SER A 21 -0.72 4.51 -11.54
C SER A 21 -1.51 5.22 -10.44
N GLU A 22 -2.73 5.65 -10.77
CA GLU A 22 -3.66 6.26 -9.80
C GLU A 22 -3.93 5.31 -8.62
N ALA A 23 -4.13 4.01 -8.87
CA ALA A 23 -4.35 3.02 -7.81
C ALA A 23 -3.15 2.96 -6.83
N SER A 24 -1.93 2.98 -7.35
CA SER A 24 -0.72 3.00 -6.53
C SER A 24 -0.56 4.32 -5.76
N GLN A 25 -0.95 5.45 -6.35
CA GLN A 25 -0.95 6.75 -5.67
C GLN A 25 -1.99 6.82 -4.55
N MET A 26 -3.18 6.25 -4.76
CA MET A 26 -4.22 6.14 -3.75
C MET A 26 -3.76 5.30 -2.57
N LEU A 27 -3.11 4.16 -2.82
CA LEU A 27 -2.51 3.34 -1.77
C LEU A 27 -1.48 4.15 -0.95
N LEU A 28 -0.55 4.84 -1.61
CA LEU A 28 0.47 5.66 -0.94
C LEU A 28 -0.15 6.79 -0.11
N ALA A 29 -1.18 7.46 -0.63
CA ALA A 29 -1.90 8.52 0.07
C ALA A 29 -2.64 7.98 1.30
N ALA A 30 -3.33 6.84 1.17
CA ALA A 30 -4.03 6.21 2.27
C ALA A 30 -3.07 5.75 3.39
N LEU A 31 -1.89 5.23 3.01
CA LEU A 31 -0.85 4.84 3.96
C LEU A 31 -0.27 6.04 4.74
N ASP A 32 -0.07 7.19 4.09
CA ASP A 32 0.43 8.41 4.76
C ASP A 32 -0.65 9.07 5.65
N GLN A 33 -1.93 8.98 5.26
CA GLN A 33 -3.06 9.48 6.06
C GLN A 33 -3.34 8.65 7.32
N GLY A 34 -2.99 7.35 7.32
CA GLY A 34 -3.23 6.44 8.46
C GLY A 34 -2.47 6.79 9.75
N GLY A 35 -1.55 7.76 9.72
CA GLY A 35 -0.93 8.36 10.92
C GLY A 35 0.12 7.51 11.64
N GLY A 36 0.41 6.28 11.19
CA GLY A 36 1.41 5.39 11.80
C GLY A 36 2.71 5.23 11.00
N ILE A 37 2.67 5.48 9.69
CA ILE A 37 3.80 5.32 8.78
C ILE A 37 3.88 6.52 7.82
N GLN A 38 5.08 6.81 7.34
CA GLN A 38 5.28 7.75 6.23
C GLN A 38 5.92 7.02 5.07
N CYS A 39 5.23 7.02 3.93
CA CYS A 39 5.72 6.37 2.73
C CYS A 39 6.70 7.30 2.02
N LYS A 40 7.87 6.78 1.66
CA LYS A 40 8.89 7.53 0.92
C LYS A 40 9.28 6.75 -0.31
N LEU A 41 9.13 7.35 -1.49
CA LEU A 41 9.43 6.68 -2.75
C LEU A 41 10.94 6.54 -2.98
N TYR A 42 11.35 5.34 -3.37
CA TYR A 42 12.71 4.99 -3.74
C TYR A 42 12.72 4.32 -5.11
N ASP A 43 13.82 4.52 -5.84
CA ASP A 43 14.18 3.68 -6.97
C ASP A 43 14.48 2.25 -6.50
N GLU A 44 14.12 1.24 -7.30
CA GLU A 44 14.29 -0.18 -6.96
C GLU A 44 15.75 -0.52 -6.66
N ALA A 45 16.66 -0.21 -7.60
CA ALA A 45 18.07 -0.55 -7.48
C ALA A 45 18.70 0.15 -6.27
N ARG A 46 18.31 1.41 -6.02
CA ARG A 46 18.74 2.16 -4.85
C ARG A 46 18.22 1.55 -3.56
N ALA A 47 16.93 1.21 -3.48
CA ALA A 47 16.32 0.64 -2.28
C ALA A 47 16.96 -0.70 -1.92
N GLN A 48 17.14 -1.58 -2.90
CA GLN A 48 17.78 -2.88 -2.72
C GLN A 48 19.23 -2.73 -2.23
N SER A 49 19.99 -1.79 -2.81
CA SER A 49 21.34 -1.48 -2.35
C SER A 49 21.37 -0.98 -0.91
N LEU A 50 20.43 -0.12 -0.52
CA LEU A 50 20.34 0.41 0.85
C LEU A 50 19.91 -0.66 1.85
N LEU A 51 19.00 -1.55 1.46
CA LEU A 51 18.55 -2.68 2.28
C LEU A 51 19.71 -3.66 2.53
N GLY A 52 20.44 -4.03 1.46
CA GLY A 52 21.62 -4.90 1.56
C GLY A 52 22.78 -4.28 2.36
N LYS A 53 22.89 -2.95 2.40
CA LYS A 53 23.87 -2.21 3.21
C LYS A 53 23.40 -1.92 4.65
N GLY A 54 22.19 -2.35 5.04
CA GLY A 54 21.60 -2.05 6.34
C GLY A 54 21.34 -0.56 6.59
N LYS A 55 21.21 0.24 5.52
CA LYS A 55 20.90 1.69 5.60
C LYS A 55 19.41 1.95 5.72
N ILE A 56 18.60 1.01 5.25
CA ILE A 56 17.17 0.93 5.55
C ILE A 56 16.91 -0.46 6.14
N ASN A 57 15.97 -0.54 7.06
CA ASN A 57 15.68 -1.78 7.77
C ASN A 57 14.39 -2.44 7.28
N ARG A 58 13.70 -1.80 6.32
CA ARG A 58 12.48 -2.32 5.73
C ARG A 58 12.27 -1.72 4.35
N LEU A 59 11.58 -2.44 3.49
CA LEU A 59 11.22 -2.03 2.14
C LEU A 59 9.84 -2.58 1.81
N LEU A 60 8.91 -1.70 1.42
CA LEU A 60 7.64 -2.08 0.83
C LEU A 60 7.75 -2.01 -0.70
N THR A 61 7.26 -3.02 -1.40
CA THR A 61 7.24 -3.06 -2.86
C THR A 61 5.82 -3.23 -3.36
N ILE A 62 5.40 -2.31 -4.23
CA ILE A 62 4.17 -2.39 -5.02
C ILE A 62 4.52 -3.07 -6.33
N PRO A 63 3.90 -4.21 -6.67
CA PRO A 63 4.26 -4.98 -7.86
C PRO A 63 3.76 -4.29 -9.14
N ALA A 64 4.35 -4.59 -10.30
CA ALA A 64 4.10 -3.89 -11.56
C ALA A 64 2.70 -4.08 -12.15
N ASN A 65 1.99 -5.10 -11.67
CA ASN A 65 0.65 -5.50 -12.06
C ASN A 65 -0.43 -5.00 -11.07
N TYR A 66 -0.07 -4.13 -10.12
CA TYR A 66 -0.97 -3.73 -9.03
C TYR A 66 -2.28 -3.14 -9.54
N ALA A 67 -2.23 -2.14 -10.43
CA ALA A 67 -3.45 -1.53 -10.95
C ALA A 67 -4.27 -2.52 -11.79
N SER A 68 -3.61 -3.25 -12.70
CA SER A 68 -4.29 -4.16 -13.62
C SER A 68 -4.98 -5.33 -12.91
N ASP A 69 -4.35 -5.89 -11.87
CA ASP A 69 -4.98 -6.96 -11.09
C ASP A 69 -6.12 -6.45 -10.21
N LEU A 70 -6.01 -5.24 -9.63
CA LEU A 70 -7.12 -4.62 -8.91
C LEU A 70 -8.33 -4.39 -9.81
N GLU A 71 -8.13 -3.88 -11.02
CA GLU A 71 -9.21 -3.69 -12.00
C GLU A 71 -9.84 -5.01 -12.45
N ALA A 72 -9.05 -6.08 -12.53
CA ALA A 72 -9.52 -7.43 -12.83
C ALA A 72 -10.22 -8.11 -11.63
N GLY A 73 -10.21 -7.50 -10.44
CA GLY A 73 -10.73 -8.08 -9.20
C GLY A 73 -9.87 -9.22 -8.65
N ASN A 74 -8.61 -9.31 -9.09
CA ASN A 74 -7.64 -10.30 -8.61
C ASN A 74 -6.98 -9.83 -7.30
N PRO A 75 -6.66 -10.76 -6.38
CA PRO A 75 -5.91 -10.41 -5.19
C PRO A 75 -4.48 -9.99 -5.56
N VAL A 76 -4.04 -8.83 -5.07
CA VAL A 76 -2.67 -8.33 -5.25
C VAL A 76 -1.87 -8.50 -3.97
N THR A 77 -0.62 -8.96 -4.09
CA THR A 77 0.28 -9.12 -2.95
C THR A 77 1.30 -7.97 -2.92
N LEU A 78 1.27 -7.16 -1.86
CA LEU A 78 2.35 -6.23 -1.55
C LEU A 78 3.46 -6.95 -0.80
N GLN A 79 4.72 -6.66 -1.12
CA GLN A 79 5.86 -7.31 -0.48
C GLN A 79 6.53 -6.37 0.54
N LEU A 80 6.50 -6.74 1.81
CA LEU A 80 7.23 -6.06 2.88
C LEU A 80 8.46 -6.90 3.29
N VAL A 81 9.65 -6.45 2.91
CA VAL A 81 10.92 -7.09 3.29
C VAL A 81 11.51 -6.37 4.49
N ASN A 82 11.85 -7.13 5.53
CA ASN A 82 12.57 -6.62 6.70
C ASN A 82 14.06 -6.95 6.56
N GLY A 83 14.92 -5.95 6.82
CA GLY A 83 16.36 -6.15 6.92
C GLY A 83 16.77 -6.85 8.22
N PRO A 84 18.03 -7.29 8.34
CA PRO A 84 18.52 -8.03 9.50
C PRO A 84 18.44 -7.22 10.82
N ASP A 85 18.61 -5.90 10.75
CA ASP A 85 18.54 -4.99 11.90
C ASP A 85 17.14 -4.38 12.11
N ALA A 86 16.10 -5.01 11.54
CA ALA A 86 14.73 -4.55 11.71
C ALA A 86 14.22 -4.82 13.14
N SER A 87 13.74 -3.77 13.81
CA SER A 87 13.04 -3.91 15.08
C SER A 87 11.71 -4.63 14.86
N ALA A 88 11.55 -5.81 15.46
CA ALA A 88 10.33 -6.62 15.38
C ALA A 88 9.07 -5.81 15.71
N THR A 89 9.10 -5.01 16.78
CA THR A 89 7.97 -4.15 17.17
C THR A 89 7.60 -3.12 16.10
N LYS A 90 8.59 -2.50 15.45
CA LYS A 90 8.32 -1.54 14.37
C LYS A 90 7.86 -2.25 13.10
N SER A 91 8.40 -3.43 12.80
CA SER A 91 7.98 -4.23 11.65
C SER A 91 6.52 -4.68 11.78
N GLU A 92 6.11 -5.13 12.97
CA GLU A 92 4.71 -5.49 13.25
C GLU A 92 3.78 -4.28 13.18
N ALA A 93 4.22 -3.10 13.63
CA ALA A 93 3.46 -1.87 13.50
C ALA A 93 3.24 -1.48 12.02
N VAL A 94 4.28 -1.58 11.20
CA VAL A 94 4.19 -1.31 9.75
C VAL A 94 3.29 -2.35 9.08
N HIS A 95 3.45 -3.64 9.39
CA HIS A 95 2.61 -4.69 8.83
C HIS A 95 1.13 -4.46 9.14
N ARG A 96 0.78 -4.12 10.39
CA ARG A 96 -0.61 -3.79 10.75
C ARG A 96 -1.13 -2.54 10.05
N ALA A 97 -0.31 -1.50 9.93
CA ALA A 97 -0.71 -0.29 9.21
C ALA A 97 -0.99 -0.57 7.73
N VAL A 98 -0.10 -1.31 7.07
CA VAL A 98 -0.28 -1.71 5.66
C VAL A 98 -1.51 -2.59 5.50
N ALA A 99 -1.67 -3.63 6.33
CA ALA A 99 -2.82 -4.53 6.28
C ALA A 99 -4.15 -3.77 6.42
N GLY A 100 -4.27 -2.91 7.44
CA GLY A 100 -5.49 -2.15 7.68
C GLY A 100 -5.87 -1.22 6.52
N VAL A 101 -4.89 -0.58 5.87
CA VAL A 101 -5.15 0.27 4.69
C VAL A 101 -5.57 -0.59 3.50
N THR A 102 -4.89 -1.72 3.25
CA THR A 102 -5.26 -2.60 2.13
C THR A 102 -6.64 -3.25 2.31
N GLU A 103 -7.04 -3.56 3.55
CA GLU A 103 -8.38 -4.06 3.85
C GLU A 103 -9.44 -2.99 3.56
N GLY A 104 -9.21 -1.74 3.98
CA GLY A 104 -10.10 -0.62 3.69
C GLY A 104 -10.29 -0.40 2.18
N LEU A 105 -9.18 -0.31 1.43
CA LEU A 105 -9.22 -0.09 -0.02
C LEU A 105 -9.86 -1.27 -0.77
N SER A 106 -9.66 -2.50 -0.31
CA SER A 106 -10.30 -3.69 -0.91
C SER A 106 -11.83 -3.62 -0.75
N LEU A 107 -12.31 -3.23 0.43
CA LEU A 107 -13.75 -3.05 0.69
C LEU A 107 -14.35 -1.94 -0.20
N GLU A 108 -13.66 -0.81 -0.32
CA GLU A 108 -14.09 0.29 -1.20
C GLU A 108 -14.16 -0.15 -2.67
N THR A 109 -13.15 -0.89 -3.14
CA THR A 109 -13.10 -1.42 -4.51
C THR A 109 -14.24 -2.42 -4.77
N GLN A 110 -14.53 -3.30 -3.82
CA GLN A 110 -15.65 -4.26 -3.92
C GLN A 110 -17.01 -3.55 -4.03
N LEU A 111 -17.22 -2.48 -3.26
CA LEU A 111 -18.46 -1.68 -3.34
C LEU A 111 -18.62 -1.04 -4.71
N ILE A 112 -17.57 -0.40 -5.24
CA ILE A 112 -17.58 0.24 -6.56
C ILE A 112 -17.88 -0.80 -7.66
N SER A 113 -17.22 -1.96 -7.61
CA SER A 113 -17.45 -3.05 -8.57
C SER A 113 -18.88 -3.58 -8.52
N SER A 114 -19.47 -3.73 -7.33
CA SER A 114 -20.87 -4.15 -7.15
C SER A 114 -21.85 -3.15 -7.78
N PHE A 115 -21.62 -1.85 -7.60
CA PHE A 115 -22.43 -0.80 -8.26
C PHE A 115 -22.27 -0.82 -9.79
N ARG A 116 -21.06 -0.99 -10.29
CA ARG A 116 -20.79 -1.06 -11.73
C ARG A 116 -21.45 -2.28 -12.37
N GLN A 117 -21.39 -3.44 -11.70
CA GLN A 117 -22.07 -4.66 -12.15
C GLN A 117 -23.58 -4.47 -12.20
N MET A 118 -24.20 -3.83 -11.20
CA MET A 118 -25.63 -3.52 -11.24
C MET A 118 -26.01 -2.59 -12.40
N ALA A 119 -25.20 -1.56 -12.68
CA ALA A 119 -25.42 -0.66 -13.81
C ALA A 119 -25.33 -1.39 -15.16
N ASP A 120 -24.37 -2.29 -15.32
CA ASP A 120 -24.19 -3.10 -16.52
C ASP A 120 -25.36 -4.08 -16.74
N MET A 121 -25.84 -4.72 -15.67
CA MET A 121 -27.03 -5.58 -15.71
C MET A 121 -28.30 -4.81 -16.06
N GLN A 122 -28.46 -3.56 -15.60
CA GLN A 122 -29.59 -2.71 -15.98
C GLN A 122 -29.52 -2.25 -17.44
N ALA A 123 -28.32 -1.97 -17.95
CA ALA A 123 -28.12 -1.66 -19.36
C ALA A 123 -28.43 -2.87 -20.27
N ALA A 124 -27.96 -4.06 -19.89
CA ALA A 124 -28.21 -5.30 -20.62
C ALA A 124 -29.67 -5.80 -20.54
N SER A 125 -30.43 -5.38 -19.52
CA SER A 125 -31.86 -5.71 -19.37
C SER A 125 -32.80 -4.71 -20.06
N ALA A 126 -32.26 -3.61 -20.59
CA ALA A 126 -33.02 -2.58 -21.29
C ALA A 126 -33.11 -2.81 -22.82
N GLU A 127 -32.67 -3.97 -23.30
CA GLU A 127 -32.75 -4.44 -24.70
C GLU A 127 -33.88 -5.46 -24.91
#